data_AF-G0QGW9-F1
#
_entry.id   AF-G0QGW9-F1
#
_cell.length_a   1.000
_cell.length_b   1.000
_cell.length_c   1.000
_cell.angle_alpha   90.00
_cell.angle_beta   90.00
_cell.angle_gamma   90.00
#
_symmetry.space_group_name_H-M   'P 1'
#
loop_
_entity.id
_entity.type
_entity.pdbx_description
1 polymer ?
#
loop_
_entity_poly.entity_id
_entity_poly.type
_entity_poly.pdbx_seq_one_letter_code
_entity_poly.pdbx_strand_id
1 'polypeptide(L)'
;MKVSSGIYSLPQTLELGDQKEEIYPVAVEDGNKLILIDAGLPGNVEKIESNLERHGFDLNDVEKLVLTHQDFDHCGCASKLVEKTDATVYAHRKDAKAIDGREDPIKGSERYPPVEVDVELTGGETLRTQEQDIQIIHTPGHTPGHISLLIDNLLISGDILNVEETGFSGPRERFTPDMEECVQSLNKLSFREFSKVHCFHGGTVEKDDEDVKQIFENLNQEHPGYQKASVEGPDRFLRSELENMEVGLSIFRIPKGDTHGSQNDPEKGHRHATETEIYYFQEGSGTFNIGGEELDYSQGDAFLVKPYKLRRIAAGEETEVVVAGAPVGDEAEEGNL
;
A
#
# COMPACT_ATOMS: atom_id res chain seq x y z
N MET A 1 17.08 -1.61 19.80
CA MET A 1 17.73 -0.32 19.43
C MET A 1 16.63 0.66 19.03
N LYS A 2 16.66 1.92 19.46
CA LYS A 2 15.63 2.89 19.07
C LYS A 2 15.83 3.32 17.60
N VAL A 3 14.82 3.09 16.76
CA VAL A 3 14.84 3.40 15.31
C VAL A 3 14.36 4.83 15.06
N SER A 4 13.26 5.18 15.74
CA SER A 4 12.64 6.52 15.77
C SER A 4 11.95 6.72 17.12
N SER A 5 11.31 7.87 17.35
CA SER A 5 10.51 8.08 18.56
C SER A 5 9.40 7.04 18.65
N GLY A 6 9.28 6.34 19.79
CA GLY A 6 8.28 5.27 19.98
C GLY A 6 8.48 4.01 19.14
N ILE A 7 9.59 3.86 18.42
CA ILE A 7 9.84 2.72 17.53
C ILE A 7 11.17 2.04 17.87
N TYR A 8 11.11 0.73 18.13
CA TYR A 8 12.22 -0.07 18.63
C TYR A 8 12.47 -1.29 17.76
N SER A 9 13.71 -1.45 17.30
CA SER A 9 14.16 -2.66 16.63
C SER A 9 14.59 -3.72 17.64
N LEU A 10 14.19 -4.97 17.40
CA LEU A 10 14.34 -6.13 18.29
C LEU A 10 15.23 -7.20 17.63
N PRO A 11 16.55 -6.94 17.49
CA PRO A 11 17.45 -7.79 16.70
C PRO A 11 17.49 -9.23 17.20
N GLN A 12 17.51 -10.16 16.24
CA GLN A 12 17.75 -11.58 16.45
C GLN A 12 18.81 -12.09 15.46
N THR A 13 19.52 -13.15 15.82
CA THR A 13 20.52 -13.78 14.95
C THR A 13 19.88 -14.98 14.24
N LEU A 14 19.91 -14.97 12.92
CA LEU A 14 19.55 -16.08 12.04
C LEU A 14 20.81 -16.86 11.67
N GLU A 15 20.83 -18.16 11.93
CA GLU A 15 21.93 -19.06 11.58
C GLU A 15 21.52 -19.93 10.38
N LEU A 16 22.12 -19.68 9.20
CA LEU A 16 21.91 -20.43 7.97
C LEU A 16 23.18 -21.22 7.63
N GLY A 17 23.32 -22.40 8.24
CA GLY A 17 24.54 -23.20 8.13
C GLY A 17 25.73 -22.50 8.80
N ASP A 18 26.79 -22.19 8.02
CA ASP A 18 27.97 -21.45 8.52
C ASP A 18 27.79 -19.92 8.46
N GLN A 19 26.69 -19.43 7.86
CA GLN A 19 26.40 -18.00 7.74
C GLN A 19 25.53 -17.51 8.91
N LYS A 20 25.79 -16.28 9.35
CA LYS A 20 24.98 -15.58 10.34
C LYS A 20 24.45 -14.30 9.73
N GLU A 21 23.14 -14.15 9.74
CA GLU A 21 22.45 -12.91 9.40
C GLU A 21 21.74 -12.36 10.64
N GLU A 22 21.41 -11.07 10.63
CA GLU A 22 20.57 -10.46 11.65
C GLU A 22 19.22 -10.10 11.04
N ILE A 23 18.16 -10.40 11.80
CA ILE A 23 16.79 -10.03 11.48
C ILE A 23 16.26 -9.05 12.52
N TYR A 24 15.35 -8.18 12.11
CA TYR A 24 14.96 -7.00 12.88
C TYR A 24 13.43 -6.81 12.95
N PRO A 25 12.70 -7.64 13.74
CA PRO A 25 11.34 -7.30 14.16
C PRO A 25 11.27 -5.92 14.84
N VAL A 26 10.10 -5.28 14.81
CA VAL A 26 9.91 -3.91 15.31
C VAL A 26 8.77 -3.83 16.31
N ALA A 27 8.97 -3.16 17.43
CA ALA A 27 7.90 -2.73 18.32
C ALA A 27 7.62 -1.23 18.14
N VAL A 28 6.33 -0.88 18.06
CA VAL A 28 5.81 0.49 17.93
C VAL A 28 4.92 0.79 19.12
N GLU A 29 5.12 1.93 19.78
CA GLU A 29 4.27 2.39 20.89
C GLU A 29 2.88 2.81 20.40
N ASP A 30 1.86 2.42 21.17
CA ASP A 30 0.47 2.84 21.05
C ASP A 30 -0.05 3.20 22.45
N GLY A 31 0.30 4.40 22.93
CA GLY A 31 0.07 4.81 24.31
C GLY A 31 0.90 3.97 25.29
N ASN A 32 0.24 3.18 26.14
CA ASN A 32 0.90 2.26 27.07
C ASN A 32 0.97 0.81 26.54
N LYS A 33 0.64 0.59 25.27
CA LYS A 33 0.65 -0.70 24.59
C LYS A 33 1.63 -0.70 23.43
N LEU A 34 1.86 -1.88 22.87
CA LEU A 34 2.76 -2.10 21.76
C LEU A 34 2.06 -2.79 20.59
N ILE A 35 2.45 -2.36 19.39
CA ILE A 35 2.23 -3.06 18.14
C ILE A 35 3.56 -3.70 17.77
N LEU A 36 3.58 -5.03 17.67
CA LEU A 36 4.73 -5.77 17.19
C LEU A 36 4.58 -6.01 15.69
N ILE A 37 5.63 -5.74 14.92
CA ILE A 37 5.72 -5.98 13.48
C ILE A 37 6.75 -7.09 13.27
N ASP A 38 6.25 -8.22 12.77
CA ASP A 38 6.92 -9.51 12.68
C ASP A 38 7.36 -10.12 14.02
N ALA A 39 7.52 -11.44 14.02
CA ALA A 39 7.73 -12.29 15.18
C ALA A 39 9.06 -13.06 15.16
N GLY A 40 9.93 -12.83 14.17
CA GLY A 40 11.24 -13.48 14.14
C GLY A 40 11.18 -15.00 14.03
N LEU A 41 12.26 -15.68 14.42
CA LEU A 41 12.44 -17.11 14.19
C LEU A 41 11.68 -18.00 15.17
N PRO A 42 11.27 -19.23 14.78
CA PRO A 42 10.71 -20.20 15.71
C PRO A 42 11.64 -20.44 16.91
N GLY A 43 11.07 -20.38 18.12
CA GLY A 43 11.82 -20.60 19.38
C GLY A 43 12.56 -19.39 19.93
N ASN A 44 12.42 -18.21 19.33
CA ASN A 44 13.06 -16.96 19.79
C ASN A 44 12.14 -16.02 20.59
N VAL A 45 11.04 -16.50 21.16
CA VAL A 45 10.08 -15.61 21.87
C VAL A 45 10.76 -14.90 23.06
N GLU A 46 11.66 -15.59 23.76
CA GLU A 46 12.43 -15.01 24.86
C GLU A 46 13.42 -13.93 24.39
N LYS A 47 13.83 -13.94 23.10
CA LYS A 47 14.63 -12.87 22.51
C LYS A 47 13.79 -11.63 22.25
N ILE A 48 12.54 -11.79 21.84
CA ILE A 48 11.59 -10.66 21.73
C ILE A 48 11.37 -10.06 23.10
N GLU A 49 11.01 -10.88 24.08
CA GLU A 49 10.82 -10.48 25.48
C GLU A 49 12.04 -9.74 26.03
N SER A 50 13.24 -10.31 25.90
CA SER A 50 14.49 -9.66 26.34
C SER A 50 14.78 -8.34 25.62
N ASN A 51 14.39 -8.18 24.36
CA ASN A 51 14.57 -6.93 23.64
C ASN A 51 13.56 -5.85 24.09
N LEU A 52 12.32 -6.24 24.37
CA LEU A 52 11.28 -5.36 24.92
C LEU A 52 11.66 -4.88 26.33
N GLU A 53 12.14 -5.77 27.20
CA GLU A 53 12.57 -5.45 28.56
C GLU A 53 13.67 -4.39 28.59
N ARG A 54 14.62 -4.43 27.63
CA ARG A 54 15.67 -3.41 27.49
C ARG A 54 15.12 -2.01 27.17
N HIS A 55 13.92 -1.95 26.65
CA HIS A 55 13.19 -0.73 26.34
C HIS A 55 12.12 -0.39 27.39
N GLY A 56 12.04 -1.18 28.47
CA GLY A 56 11.13 -0.92 29.60
C GLY A 56 9.71 -1.44 29.39
N PHE A 57 9.51 -2.34 28.44
CA PHE A 57 8.22 -2.97 28.15
C PHE A 57 8.23 -4.44 28.54
N ASP A 58 7.07 -4.95 28.93
CA ASP A 58 6.81 -6.37 29.13
C ASP A 58 6.21 -6.98 27.87
N LEU A 59 6.34 -8.30 27.69
CA LEU A 59 5.71 -9.00 26.56
C LEU A 59 4.18 -8.80 26.54
N ASN A 60 3.56 -8.68 27.71
CA ASN A 60 2.11 -8.44 27.87
C ASN A 60 1.66 -7.04 27.45
N ASP A 61 2.60 -6.14 27.13
CA ASP A 61 2.26 -4.84 26.56
C ASP A 61 1.94 -4.95 25.07
N VAL A 62 2.30 -6.06 24.41
CA VAL A 62 1.95 -6.32 23.01
C VAL A 62 0.46 -6.61 22.87
N GLU A 63 -0.27 -5.68 22.26
CA GLU A 63 -1.72 -5.77 22.01
C GLU A 63 -2.03 -6.13 20.54
N LYS A 64 -1.13 -5.80 19.62
CA LYS A 64 -1.30 -6.08 18.19
C LYS A 64 -0.03 -6.73 17.64
N LEU A 65 -0.20 -7.73 16.79
CA LEU A 65 0.88 -8.35 16.01
C LEU A 65 0.55 -8.19 14.53
N VAL A 66 1.36 -7.43 13.79
CA VAL A 66 1.24 -7.27 12.34
C VAL A 66 2.32 -8.10 11.65
N LEU A 67 1.92 -9.08 10.85
CA LEU A 67 2.83 -9.92 10.08
C LEU A 67 2.95 -9.36 8.66
N THR A 68 4.18 -9.03 8.25
CA THR A 68 4.44 -8.43 6.93
C THR A 68 4.16 -9.42 5.81
N HIS A 69 4.50 -10.69 6.04
CA HIS A 69 4.22 -11.79 5.11
C HIS A 69 4.41 -13.16 5.77
N GLN A 70 4.08 -14.21 5.03
CA GLN A 70 4.02 -15.60 5.50
C GLN A 70 5.36 -16.32 5.70
N ASP A 71 6.52 -15.68 5.58
CA ASP A 71 7.81 -16.38 5.67
C ASP A 71 8.14 -16.80 7.12
N PHE A 72 8.95 -17.84 7.24
CA PHE A 72 9.14 -18.56 8.52
C PHE A 72 9.84 -17.74 9.59
N ASP A 73 10.73 -16.85 9.18
CA ASP A 73 11.48 -15.94 10.03
C ASP A 73 10.72 -14.66 10.34
N HIS A 74 9.59 -14.41 9.68
CA HIS A 74 8.65 -13.34 10.04
C HIS A 74 7.56 -13.85 10.98
N CYS A 75 7.05 -15.06 10.77
CA CYS A 75 5.94 -15.60 11.55
C CYS A 75 6.36 -16.54 12.69
N GLY A 76 7.65 -16.82 12.83
CA GLY A 76 8.16 -17.95 13.60
C GLY A 76 7.76 -18.01 15.07
N CYS A 77 7.72 -16.87 15.77
CA CYS A 77 7.22 -16.82 17.16
C CYS A 77 5.73 -16.50 17.29
N ALA A 78 4.99 -16.25 16.20
CA ALA A 78 3.66 -15.65 16.28
C ALA A 78 2.69 -16.46 17.14
N SER A 79 2.64 -17.78 16.93
CA SER A 79 1.83 -18.71 17.74
C SER A 79 2.21 -18.64 19.23
N LYS A 80 3.50 -18.60 19.55
CA LYS A 80 3.98 -18.56 20.94
C LYS A 80 3.76 -17.21 21.62
N LEU A 81 3.78 -16.13 20.84
CA LEU A 81 3.45 -14.79 21.31
C LEU A 81 1.97 -14.74 21.73
N VAL A 82 1.06 -15.19 20.86
CA VAL A 82 -0.39 -15.25 21.15
C VAL A 82 -0.73 -16.23 22.30
N GLU A 83 0.07 -17.27 22.55
CA GLU A 83 -0.10 -18.07 23.77
C GLU A 83 0.20 -17.30 25.07
N LYS A 84 1.07 -16.28 24.98
CA LYS A 84 1.58 -15.52 26.12
C LYS A 84 0.90 -14.17 26.27
N THR A 85 0.20 -13.67 25.25
CA THR A 85 -0.43 -12.35 25.19
C THR A 85 -1.84 -12.45 24.63
N ASP A 86 -2.65 -11.41 24.79
CA ASP A 86 -3.96 -11.29 24.12
C ASP A 86 -3.85 -10.51 22.78
N ALA A 87 -2.70 -10.64 22.10
CA ALA A 87 -2.44 -9.83 20.91
C ALA A 87 -3.35 -10.21 19.74
N THR A 88 -3.98 -9.20 19.13
CA THR A 88 -4.75 -9.37 17.88
C THR A 88 -3.79 -9.47 16.70
N VAL A 89 -3.92 -10.52 15.90
CA VAL A 89 -3.04 -10.80 14.76
C VAL A 89 -3.61 -10.23 13.47
N TYR A 90 -2.79 -9.44 12.79
CA TYR A 90 -3.09 -8.82 11.50
C TYR A 90 -2.15 -9.40 10.44
N ALA A 91 -2.70 -9.79 9.31
CA ALA A 91 -1.92 -10.16 8.13
C ALA A 91 -2.73 -9.87 6.87
N HIS A 92 -2.06 -9.69 5.74
CA HIS A 92 -2.79 -9.52 4.49
C HIS A 92 -3.54 -10.79 4.10
N ARG A 93 -4.79 -10.64 3.62
CA ARG A 93 -5.69 -11.76 3.26
C ARG A 93 -5.10 -12.79 2.29
N LYS A 94 -4.17 -12.37 1.43
CA LYS A 94 -3.49 -13.25 0.46
C LYS A 94 -2.43 -14.18 1.09
N ASP A 95 -1.96 -13.86 2.30
CA ASP A 95 -1.01 -14.68 3.06
C ASP A 95 -1.66 -15.31 4.32
N ALA A 96 -2.83 -14.81 4.75
CA ALA A 96 -3.50 -15.24 5.98
C ALA A 96 -3.71 -16.76 6.08
N LYS A 97 -4.13 -17.41 4.99
CA LYS A 97 -4.35 -18.86 4.96
C LYS A 97 -3.08 -19.69 5.17
N ALA A 98 -1.93 -19.20 4.72
CA ALA A 98 -0.66 -19.87 4.96
C ALA A 98 -0.25 -19.73 6.43
N ILE A 99 -0.44 -18.51 6.98
CA ILE A 99 -0.10 -18.16 8.37
C ILE A 99 -0.93 -18.96 9.38
N ASP A 100 -2.24 -19.09 9.16
CA ASP A 100 -3.12 -19.87 10.05
C ASP A 100 -3.15 -21.37 9.77
N GLY A 101 -2.49 -21.80 8.69
CA GLY A 101 -2.32 -23.20 8.36
C GLY A 101 -3.44 -23.86 7.61
N ARG A 102 -4.38 -23.09 7.04
CA ARG A 102 -5.33 -23.58 6.04
C ARG A 102 -4.62 -24.01 4.75
N GLU A 103 -3.48 -23.40 4.43
CA GLU A 103 -2.61 -23.71 3.28
C GLU A 103 -1.14 -23.79 3.75
N ASP A 104 -0.27 -24.42 2.95
CA ASP A 104 1.18 -24.42 3.21
C ASP A 104 1.80 -23.10 2.72
N PRO A 105 2.86 -22.58 3.38
CA PRO A 105 3.59 -21.43 2.87
C PRO A 105 4.14 -21.67 1.47
N ILE A 106 4.11 -20.64 0.63
CA ILE A 106 4.49 -20.78 -0.79
C ILE A 106 5.99 -21.04 -1.02
N LYS A 107 6.83 -20.75 0.00
CA LYS A 107 8.28 -20.91 -0.06
C LYS A 107 8.72 -22.05 0.85
N GLY A 108 9.35 -23.06 0.24
CA GLY A 108 10.03 -24.13 0.97
C GLY A 108 9.11 -25.12 1.68
N SER A 109 9.72 -25.98 2.49
CA SER A 109 9.04 -26.98 3.34
C SER A 109 9.12 -26.63 4.82
N GLU A 110 9.81 -25.54 5.17
CA GLU A 110 9.99 -25.11 6.55
C GLU A 110 8.73 -24.35 7.00
N ARG A 111 8.09 -24.88 8.03
CA ARG A 111 6.82 -24.38 8.55
C ARG A 111 6.95 -24.04 10.02
N TYR A 112 6.39 -22.90 10.39
CA TYR A 112 6.21 -22.46 11.78
C TYR A 112 4.88 -22.97 12.34
N PRO A 113 4.72 -23.03 13.68
CA PRO A 113 3.42 -23.31 14.28
C PRO A 113 2.40 -22.26 13.81
N PRO A 114 1.24 -22.67 13.26
CA PRO A 114 0.26 -21.72 12.75
C PRO A 114 -0.29 -20.83 13.86
N VAL A 115 -0.75 -19.65 13.46
CA VAL A 115 -1.45 -18.69 14.32
C VAL A 115 -2.69 -18.18 13.59
N GLU A 116 -3.80 -18.07 14.31
CA GLU A 116 -5.03 -17.50 13.73
C GLU A 116 -4.78 -16.03 13.34
N VAL A 117 -5.27 -15.64 12.17
CA VAL A 117 -5.26 -14.24 11.72
C VAL A 117 -6.62 -13.64 12.04
N ASP A 118 -6.68 -12.80 13.08
CA ASP A 118 -7.92 -12.17 13.55
C ASP A 118 -8.43 -11.12 12.57
N VAL A 119 -7.52 -10.38 11.92
CA VAL A 119 -7.83 -9.30 10.99
C VAL A 119 -7.07 -9.47 9.68
N GLU A 120 -7.81 -9.76 8.62
CA GLU A 120 -7.28 -9.86 7.26
C GLU A 120 -7.23 -8.46 6.59
N LEU A 121 -6.02 -7.98 6.29
CA LEU A 121 -5.75 -6.70 5.64
C LEU A 121 -5.83 -6.79 4.11
N THR A 122 -6.05 -5.66 3.43
CA THR A 122 -6.06 -5.53 1.96
C THR A 122 -4.96 -4.61 1.40
N GLY A 123 -4.31 -3.82 2.26
CA GLY A 123 -3.17 -2.96 1.97
C GLY A 123 -3.51 -1.64 1.28
N GLY A 124 -4.31 -0.87 2.02
CA GLY A 124 -4.53 0.58 1.90
C GLY A 124 -5.03 1.19 3.22
N GLU A 125 -5.20 0.37 4.25
CA GLU A 125 -5.70 0.76 5.55
C GLU A 125 -4.71 1.65 6.30
N THR A 126 -5.22 2.44 7.23
CA THR A 126 -4.40 3.13 8.23
C THR A 126 -4.78 2.60 9.60
N LEU A 127 -3.84 1.97 10.30
CA LEU A 127 -4.01 1.62 11.71
C LEU A 127 -3.81 2.89 12.52
N ARG A 128 -4.90 3.38 13.13
CA ARG A 128 -4.87 4.56 14.00
C ARG A 128 -4.32 4.16 15.36
N THR A 129 -3.33 4.91 15.84
CA THR A 129 -2.73 4.70 17.17
C THR A 129 -2.80 5.99 17.97
N GLN A 130 -2.48 5.93 19.26
CA GLN A 130 -2.42 7.12 20.12
C GLN A 130 -1.20 8.01 19.82
N GLU A 131 -0.16 7.46 19.19
CA GLU A 131 1.11 8.16 18.97
C GLU A 131 1.32 8.54 17.50
N GLN A 132 1.34 7.54 16.60
CA GLN A 132 1.59 7.71 15.17
C GLN A 132 0.76 6.72 14.34
N ASP A 133 0.05 7.23 13.34
CA ASP A 133 -0.70 6.39 12.42
C ASP A 133 0.24 5.54 11.56
N ILE A 134 -0.17 4.29 11.31
CA ILE A 134 0.59 3.32 10.52
C ILE A 134 -0.17 3.07 9.22
N GLN A 135 0.40 3.47 8.08
CA GLN A 135 -0.17 3.18 6.76
C GLN A 135 0.27 1.79 6.31
N ILE A 136 -0.69 0.94 5.95
CA ILE A 136 -0.44 -0.39 5.39
C ILE A 136 -0.41 -0.29 3.87
N ILE A 137 0.69 -0.73 3.26
CA ILE A 137 0.90 -0.65 1.82
C ILE A 137 1.05 -2.07 1.27
N HIS A 138 0.13 -2.50 0.40
CA HIS A 138 0.26 -3.79 -0.29
C HIS A 138 1.44 -3.76 -1.27
N THR A 139 2.46 -4.57 -0.99
CA THR A 139 3.71 -4.66 -1.74
C THR A 139 3.99 -6.12 -2.17
N PRO A 140 3.10 -6.73 -2.98
CA PRO A 140 3.22 -8.12 -3.38
C PRO A 140 4.43 -8.39 -4.29
N GLY A 141 4.77 -9.67 -4.40
CA GLY A 141 5.79 -10.21 -5.30
C GLY A 141 6.76 -11.13 -4.55
N HIS A 142 7.29 -10.65 -3.42
CA HIS A 142 8.02 -11.48 -2.47
C HIS A 142 7.12 -12.57 -1.87
N THR A 143 5.90 -12.20 -1.49
CA THR A 143 4.75 -13.10 -1.37
C THR A 143 3.51 -12.42 -1.94
N PRO A 144 2.43 -13.14 -2.27
CA PRO A 144 1.18 -12.54 -2.73
C PRO A 144 0.58 -11.53 -1.74
N GLY A 145 0.78 -11.75 -0.44
CA GLY A 145 0.27 -10.91 0.63
C GLY A 145 1.29 -9.97 1.28
N HIS A 146 2.51 -9.85 0.75
CA HIS A 146 3.52 -9.00 1.37
C HIS A 146 3.04 -7.55 1.53
N ILE A 147 3.26 -6.98 2.72
CA ILE A 147 2.96 -5.59 3.05
C ILE A 147 4.20 -4.87 3.56
N SER A 148 4.26 -3.56 3.28
CA SER A 148 5.18 -2.62 3.92
C SER A 148 4.38 -1.63 4.75
N LEU A 149 5.01 -1.05 5.78
CA LEU A 149 4.35 -0.13 6.69
C LEU A 149 5.06 1.22 6.69
N LEU A 150 4.31 2.31 6.59
CA LEU A 150 4.85 3.67 6.67
C LEU A 150 4.34 4.36 7.94
N ILE A 151 5.28 4.81 8.78
CA ILE A 151 5.03 5.47 10.06
C ILE A 151 5.81 6.77 10.08
N ASP A 152 5.11 7.90 9.98
CA ASP A 152 5.75 9.21 9.77
C ASP A 152 6.74 9.15 8.59
N ASN A 153 8.03 9.37 8.81
CA ASN A 153 9.08 9.32 7.78
C ASN A 153 9.88 8.00 7.76
N LEU A 154 9.37 6.94 8.41
CA LEU A 154 9.99 5.63 8.47
C LEU A 154 9.19 4.60 7.66
N LEU A 155 9.85 4.02 6.65
CA LEU A 155 9.35 2.85 5.93
C LEU A 155 9.89 1.58 6.58
N ILE A 156 9.01 0.73 7.12
CA ILE A 156 9.32 -0.66 7.48
C ILE A 156 9.03 -1.49 6.25
N SER A 157 10.09 -1.97 5.58
CA SER A 157 9.95 -2.52 4.24
C SER A 157 9.46 -3.95 4.21
N GLY A 158 9.69 -4.74 5.25
CA GLY A 158 9.71 -6.21 5.11
C GLY A 158 10.89 -6.59 4.21
N ASP A 159 10.65 -7.52 3.28
CA ASP A 159 11.69 -8.16 2.46
C ASP A 159 11.78 -7.62 1.03
N ILE A 160 10.93 -6.66 0.69
CA ILE A 160 11.00 -5.95 -0.59
C ILE A 160 12.28 -5.09 -0.72
N LEU A 161 12.91 -4.71 0.40
CA LEU A 161 14.17 -3.97 0.47
C LEU A 161 15.05 -4.60 1.56
N ASN A 162 16.34 -4.67 1.30
CA ASN A 162 17.31 -5.35 2.17
C ASN A 162 18.57 -4.50 2.36
N VAL A 163 19.31 -4.76 3.43
CA VAL A 163 20.66 -4.22 3.62
C VAL A 163 21.64 -5.38 3.71
N GLU A 164 22.50 -5.48 2.71
CA GLU A 164 23.49 -6.55 2.58
C GLU A 164 24.91 -5.98 2.70
N GLU A 165 25.93 -6.85 2.65
CA GLU A 165 27.34 -6.39 2.67
C GLU A 165 27.66 -5.40 1.53
N THR A 166 26.97 -5.53 0.39
CA THR A 166 27.10 -4.64 -0.77
C THR A 166 26.32 -3.34 -0.63
N GLY A 167 25.51 -3.19 0.42
CA GLY A 167 24.71 -2.00 0.71
C GLY A 167 23.20 -2.25 0.64
N PHE A 168 22.46 -1.13 0.55
CA PHE A 168 21.01 -1.12 0.42
C PHE A 168 20.58 -1.62 -0.96
N SER A 169 19.74 -2.65 -1.00
CA SER A 169 19.35 -3.38 -2.22
C SER A 169 17.85 -3.69 -2.23
N GLY A 170 17.35 -4.13 -3.39
CA GLY A 170 15.97 -4.56 -3.59
C GLY A 170 15.67 -5.96 -3.03
N PRO A 171 14.62 -6.63 -3.53
CA PRO A 171 14.27 -7.97 -3.07
C PRO A 171 15.34 -8.97 -3.50
N ARG A 172 15.63 -9.94 -2.63
CA ARG A 172 16.50 -11.07 -2.96
C ARG A 172 15.81 -11.99 -3.96
N GLU A 173 16.30 -12.04 -5.20
CA GLU A 173 15.68 -12.79 -6.31
C GLU A 173 15.40 -14.26 -5.95
N ARG A 174 16.35 -14.92 -5.27
CA ARG A 174 16.23 -16.32 -4.84
C ARG A 174 15.01 -16.58 -3.95
N PHE A 175 14.54 -15.59 -3.20
CA PHE A 175 13.44 -15.70 -2.25
C PHE A 175 12.17 -14.99 -2.73
N THR A 176 12.14 -14.51 -3.97
CA THR A 176 11.06 -13.70 -4.52
C THR A 176 10.45 -14.40 -5.74
N PRO A 177 9.37 -15.17 -5.55
CA PRO A 177 8.77 -15.98 -6.62
C PRO A 177 8.26 -15.16 -7.81
N ASP A 178 7.76 -13.94 -7.56
CA ASP A 178 7.30 -13.01 -8.59
C ASP A 178 8.10 -11.71 -8.51
N MET A 179 9.27 -11.71 -9.15
CA MET A 179 10.13 -10.54 -9.23
C MET A 179 9.49 -9.37 -9.98
N GLU A 180 8.70 -9.64 -11.02
CA GLU A 180 8.05 -8.58 -11.81
C GLU A 180 7.04 -7.81 -10.96
N GLU A 181 6.17 -8.51 -10.22
CA GLU A 181 5.22 -7.90 -9.29
C GLU A 181 5.95 -7.18 -8.13
N CYS A 182 7.05 -7.75 -7.63
CA CYS A 182 7.86 -7.16 -6.58
C CYS A 182 8.50 -5.82 -7.02
N VAL A 183 9.01 -5.76 -8.25
CA VAL A 183 9.54 -4.54 -8.87
C VAL A 183 8.43 -3.49 -9.05
N GLN A 184 7.20 -3.89 -9.40
CA GLN A 184 6.07 -2.93 -9.41
C GLN A 184 5.73 -2.42 -8.02
N SER A 185 5.89 -3.24 -6.99
CA SER A 185 5.69 -2.82 -5.61
C SER A 185 6.75 -1.82 -5.14
N LEU A 186 8.01 -1.92 -5.60
CA LEU A 186 9.03 -0.90 -5.38
C LEU A 186 8.63 0.45 -6.00
N ASN A 187 8.08 0.43 -7.22
CA ASN A 187 7.57 1.64 -7.88
C ASN A 187 6.45 2.31 -7.05
N LYS A 188 5.56 1.53 -6.41
CA LYS A 188 4.54 2.10 -5.51
C LYS A 188 5.17 2.81 -4.30
N LEU A 189 6.26 2.27 -3.77
CA LEU A 189 6.96 2.85 -2.63
C LEU A 189 7.71 4.12 -3.00
N SER A 190 8.26 4.21 -4.21
CA SER A 190 8.95 5.43 -4.68
C SER A 190 8.05 6.67 -4.88
N PHE A 191 6.73 6.54 -4.68
CA PHE A 191 5.79 7.68 -4.65
C PHE A 191 5.33 8.03 -3.22
N ARG A 192 6.01 7.52 -2.19
CA ARG A 192 5.71 7.79 -0.78
C ARG A 192 6.83 8.64 -0.20
N GLU A 193 6.50 9.53 0.72
CA GLU A 193 7.50 10.36 1.39
C GLU A 193 8.03 9.63 2.63
N PHE A 194 9.33 9.36 2.67
CA PHE A 194 10.06 8.86 3.84
C PHE A 194 11.53 9.24 3.71
N SER A 195 12.24 9.28 4.83
CA SER A 195 13.69 9.59 4.85
C SER A 195 14.54 8.47 5.44
N LYS A 196 13.89 7.38 5.85
CA LYS A 196 14.52 6.25 6.53
C LYS A 196 13.81 4.96 6.17
N VAL A 197 14.58 3.90 5.98
CA VAL A 197 14.07 2.54 5.77
C VAL A 197 14.57 1.64 6.88
N HIS A 198 13.68 0.82 7.43
CA HIS A 198 14.00 -0.30 8.30
C HIS A 198 13.72 -1.60 7.56
N CYS A 199 14.79 -2.27 7.14
CA CYS A 199 14.75 -3.56 6.49
C CYS A 199 14.74 -4.67 7.53
N PHE A 200 13.92 -5.69 7.31
CA PHE A 200 13.90 -6.85 8.19
C PHE A 200 15.24 -7.58 8.19
N HIS A 201 15.88 -7.70 7.02
CA HIS A 201 17.27 -8.12 6.90
C HIS A 201 18.22 -6.91 6.78
N GLY A 202 19.13 -6.79 7.74
CA GLY A 202 20.21 -5.79 7.76
C GLY A 202 19.89 -4.43 8.41
N GLY A 203 18.64 -4.20 8.82
CA GLY A 203 18.29 -3.14 9.78
C GLY A 203 18.03 -1.76 9.16
N THR A 204 18.35 -0.70 9.92
CA THR A 204 17.97 0.68 9.58
C THR A 204 19.02 1.40 8.73
N VAL A 205 18.57 2.08 7.68
CA VAL A 205 19.38 2.97 6.84
C VAL A 205 18.69 4.32 6.60
N GLU A 206 19.48 5.39 6.49
CA GLU A 206 18.99 6.72 6.09
C GLU A 206 18.92 6.76 4.55
N LYS A 207 17.78 6.28 4.04
CA LYS A 207 17.46 6.12 2.62
C LYS A 207 16.03 6.59 2.37
N ASP A 208 15.82 7.28 1.27
CA ASP A 208 14.56 7.92 0.92
C ASP A 208 13.90 7.28 -0.31
N ASP A 209 12.83 7.90 -0.79
CA ASP A 209 12.04 7.44 -1.92
C ASP A 209 12.79 7.51 -3.25
N GLU A 210 13.73 8.43 -3.42
CA GLU A 210 14.58 8.51 -4.61
C GLU A 210 15.62 7.38 -4.63
N ASP A 211 16.17 6.98 -3.48
CA ASP A 211 17.00 5.77 -3.39
C ASP A 211 16.22 4.51 -3.81
N VAL A 212 14.97 4.36 -3.36
CA VAL A 212 14.10 3.24 -3.74
C VAL A 212 13.73 3.30 -5.22
N LYS A 213 13.48 4.49 -5.75
CA LYS A 213 13.24 4.72 -7.18
C LYS A 213 14.41 4.29 -8.04
N GLN A 214 15.65 4.58 -7.60
CA GLN A 214 16.84 4.14 -8.33
C GLN A 214 16.95 2.60 -8.36
N ILE A 215 16.61 1.92 -7.27
CA ILE A 215 16.55 0.45 -7.22
C ILE A 215 15.48 -0.07 -8.19
N PHE A 216 14.28 0.51 -8.17
CA PHE A 216 13.21 0.18 -9.12
C PHE A 216 13.67 0.36 -10.57
N GLU A 217 14.26 1.49 -10.93
CA GLU A 217 14.69 1.78 -12.30
C GLU A 217 15.76 0.80 -12.81
N ASN A 218 16.66 0.36 -11.92
CA ASN A 218 17.66 -0.65 -12.24
C ASN A 218 17.02 -2.03 -12.43
N LEU A 219 16.20 -2.47 -11.48
CA LEU A 219 15.56 -3.79 -11.54
C LEU A 219 14.52 -3.89 -12.66
N ASN A 220 13.81 -2.81 -13.01
CA ASN A 220 12.85 -2.81 -14.13
C ASN A 220 13.54 -2.94 -15.50
N GLN A 221 14.85 -2.68 -15.61
CA GLN A 221 15.62 -3.00 -16.82
C GLN A 221 15.91 -4.49 -16.93
N GLU A 222 16.15 -5.16 -15.80
CA GLU A 222 16.50 -6.59 -15.72
C GLU A 222 15.26 -7.50 -15.73
N HIS A 223 14.20 -7.06 -15.04
CA HIS A 223 12.90 -7.71 -14.93
C HIS A 223 11.81 -6.76 -15.46
N PRO A 224 11.67 -6.61 -16.79
CA PRO A 224 10.75 -5.65 -17.38
C PRO A 224 9.30 -6.09 -17.19
N GLY A 225 8.70 -5.76 -16.05
CA GLY A 225 7.26 -5.88 -15.81
C GLY A 225 6.49 -4.65 -16.30
N TYR A 226 7.13 -3.46 -16.30
CA TYR A 226 6.56 -2.19 -16.73
C TYR A 226 7.33 -1.62 -17.92
N GLN A 227 6.76 -1.75 -19.12
CA GLN A 227 7.07 -0.81 -20.19
C GLN A 227 6.29 0.47 -19.88
N LYS A 228 6.99 1.57 -19.59
CA LYS A 228 6.39 2.90 -19.64
C LYS A 228 5.79 3.05 -21.04
N ALA A 229 4.48 2.88 -21.17
CA ALA A 229 3.78 3.53 -22.26
C ALA A 229 4.15 5.01 -22.11
N SER A 230 4.82 5.58 -23.11
CA SER A 230 5.04 7.01 -23.19
C SER A 230 3.67 7.66 -23.28
N VAL A 231 3.14 8.06 -22.13
CA VAL A 231 1.93 8.87 -22.03
C VAL A 231 2.38 10.19 -21.42
N GLU A 232 2.43 11.21 -22.26
CA GLU A 232 2.54 12.61 -21.84
C GLU A 232 1.12 13.10 -21.55
N GLY A 233 0.83 13.52 -20.32
CA GLY A 233 -0.47 14.10 -19.92
C GLY A 233 -0.44 14.60 -18.46
N PRO A 234 -1.20 15.65 -18.08
CA PRO A 234 -0.82 16.53 -16.97
C PRO A 234 -1.16 16.03 -15.55
N ASP A 235 -2.12 15.12 -15.33
CA ASP A 235 -2.69 14.96 -13.99
C ASP A 235 -2.90 13.49 -13.59
N ARG A 236 -2.17 13.01 -12.57
CA ARG A 236 -2.44 11.75 -11.85
C ARG A 236 -3.08 12.05 -10.50
N PHE A 237 -4.15 11.33 -10.14
CA PHE A 237 -4.81 11.41 -8.82
C PHE A 237 -4.18 10.48 -7.78
N LEU A 238 -4.34 10.84 -6.50
CA LEU A 238 -3.82 10.06 -5.38
C LEU A 238 -4.82 8.96 -4.97
N ARG A 239 -4.30 7.77 -4.64
CA ARG A 239 -5.11 6.60 -4.24
C ARG A 239 -5.99 6.86 -3.00
N SER A 240 -5.58 7.75 -2.11
CA SER A 240 -6.35 8.16 -0.92
C SER A 240 -7.65 8.89 -1.25
N GLU A 241 -7.77 9.46 -2.44
CA GLU A 241 -8.99 10.13 -2.91
C GLU A 241 -10.05 9.12 -3.39
N LEU A 242 -9.64 7.88 -3.71
CA LEU A 242 -10.50 6.80 -4.20
C LEU A 242 -11.09 5.93 -3.09
N GLU A 243 -10.39 5.78 -1.95
CA GLU A 243 -10.71 4.80 -0.92
C GLU A 243 -11.94 5.15 -0.05
N ASN A 244 -12.51 6.35 -0.19
CA ASN A 244 -13.66 6.83 0.59
C ASN A 244 -14.97 6.94 -0.21
N MET A 245 -15.02 6.45 -1.46
CA MET A 245 -16.18 6.64 -2.35
C MET A 245 -17.09 5.41 -2.38
N GLU A 246 -18.39 5.57 -2.11
CA GLU A 246 -19.42 4.58 -2.51
C GLU A 246 -19.62 4.69 -4.03
N VAL A 247 -18.87 3.89 -4.80
CA VAL A 247 -18.78 4.06 -6.25
C VAL A 247 -19.97 3.47 -7.01
N GLY A 248 -20.77 4.34 -7.63
CA GLY A 248 -21.52 4.01 -8.84
C GLY A 248 -20.62 4.11 -10.07
N LEU A 249 -20.75 3.17 -11.01
CA LEU A 249 -20.04 3.19 -12.30
C LEU A 249 -21.03 3.42 -13.42
N SER A 250 -20.78 4.45 -14.23
CA SER A 250 -21.59 4.75 -15.40
C SER A 250 -20.72 4.89 -16.65
N ILE A 251 -21.23 4.42 -17.78
CA ILE A 251 -20.56 4.51 -19.08
C ILE A 251 -21.53 5.16 -20.05
N PHE A 252 -21.08 6.23 -20.70
CA PHE A 252 -21.90 6.97 -21.64
C PHE A 252 -21.13 7.30 -22.92
N ARG A 253 -21.87 7.41 -24.03
CA ARG A 253 -21.35 7.85 -25.32
C ARG A 253 -21.96 9.20 -25.68
N ILE A 254 -21.10 10.13 -26.09
CA ILE A 254 -21.45 11.49 -26.47
C ILE A 254 -21.14 11.64 -27.96
N PRO A 255 -22.16 11.84 -28.82
CA PRO A 255 -21.94 12.07 -30.23
C PRO A 255 -21.11 13.33 -30.50
N LYS A 256 -20.40 13.34 -31.63
CA LYS A 256 -19.65 14.51 -32.09
C LYS A 256 -20.55 15.74 -32.21
N GLY A 257 -20.15 16.84 -31.57
CA GLY A 257 -20.89 18.11 -31.58
C GLY A 257 -21.97 18.22 -30.50
N ASP A 258 -22.23 17.15 -29.74
CA ASP A 258 -23.16 17.16 -28.61
C ASP A 258 -22.42 17.45 -27.29
N THR A 259 -23.23 17.69 -26.24
CA THR A 259 -22.73 17.96 -24.89
C THR A 259 -23.32 16.96 -23.90
N HIS A 260 -22.56 16.68 -22.84
CA HIS A 260 -23.05 15.98 -21.66
C HIS A 260 -23.03 16.96 -20.47
N GLY A 261 -24.23 17.32 -20.00
CA GLY A 261 -24.49 18.43 -19.09
C GLY A 261 -25.92 18.37 -18.54
N SER A 262 -26.63 19.50 -18.49
CA SER A 262 -28.08 19.54 -18.21
C SER A 262 -28.85 18.68 -19.22
N GLN A 263 -29.93 18.01 -18.78
CA GLN A 263 -30.76 17.19 -19.67
C GLN A 263 -31.61 18.06 -20.62
N ASN A 264 -31.75 19.37 -20.34
CA ASN A 264 -32.69 20.26 -21.01
C ASN A 264 -32.06 21.49 -21.68
N ASP A 265 -30.77 21.77 -21.44
CA ASP A 265 -30.08 22.95 -22.00
C ASP A 265 -28.57 22.66 -22.24
N PRO A 266 -28.11 22.64 -23.51
CA PRO A 266 -26.72 22.30 -23.86
C PRO A 266 -25.69 23.35 -23.41
N GLU A 267 -26.13 24.56 -23.03
CA GLU A 267 -25.24 25.60 -22.48
C GLU A 267 -25.06 25.49 -20.96
N LYS A 268 -25.75 24.55 -20.31
CA LYS A 268 -25.73 24.38 -18.84
C LYS A 268 -25.02 23.09 -18.42
N GLY A 269 -24.31 23.18 -17.30
CA GLY A 269 -23.69 22.03 -16.64
C GLY A 269 -24.60 21.43 -15.56
N HIS A 270 -24.16 20.29 -15.02
CA HIS A 270 -24.77 19.69 -13.83
C HIS A 270 -23.75 19.56 -12.70
N ARG A 271 -24.24 19.46 -11.46
CA ARG A 271 -23.42 19.15 -10.28
C ARG A 271 -24.11 18.12 -9.38
N HIS A 272 -23.29 17.39 -8.64
CA HIS A 272 -23.69 16.51 -7.55
C HIS A 272 -23.22 17.10 -6.23
N ALA A 273 -24.08 17.04 -5.21
CA ALA A 273 -23.89 17.74 -3.95
C ALA A 273 -22.93 17.01 -3.00
N THR A 274 -22.82 15.68 -3.08
CA THR A 274 -22.10 14.90 -2.07
C THR A 274 -20.89 14.16 -2.61
N GLU A 275 -20.92 13.73 -3.88
CA GLU A 275 -19.92 12.81 -4.41
C GLU A 275 -18.78 13.49 -5.17
N THR A 276 -17.58 12.93 -4.99
CA THR A 276 -16.44 13.17 -5.88
C THR A 276 -16.54 12.18 -7.04
N GLU A 277 -16.25 12.61 -8.25
CA GLU A 277 -16.40 11.77 -9.45
C GLU A 277 -15.11 11.76 -10.27
N ILE A 278 -14.81 10.64 -10.92
CA ILE A 278 -13.70 10.53 -11.87
C ILE A 278 -14.27 10.29 -13.25
N TYR A 279 -13.93 11.17 -14.19
CA TYR A 279 -14.27 11.07 -15.60
C TYR A 279 -13.05 10.58 -16.36
N TYR A 280 -13.11 9.37 -16.89
CA TYR A 280 -12.09 8.77 -17.73
C TYR A 280 -12.57 8.70 -19.18
N PHE A 281 -11.91 9.43 -20.08
CA PHE A 281 -12.25 9.49 -21.48
C PHE A 281 -11.61 8.32 -22.23
N GLN A 282 -12.37 7.24 -22.37
CA GLN A 282 -11.89 6.00 -22.98
C GLN A 282 -11.65 6.15 -24.49
N GLU A 283 -12.44 6.98 -25.16
CA GLU A 283 -12.33 7.33 -26.59
C GLU A 283 -12.78 8.78 -26.82
N GLY A 284 -12.27 9.43 -27.88
CA GLY A 284 -12.71 10.77 -28.33
C GLY A 284 -11.79 11.93 -27.91
N SER A 285 -12.20 13.15 -28.25
CA SER A 285 -11.53 14.40 -27.87
C SER A 285 -12.51 15.58 -27.83
N GLY A 286 -12.20 16.61 -27.06
CA GLY A 286 -13.08 17.78 -26.90
C GLY A 286 -12.66 18.67 -25.75
N THR A 287 -13.62 19.40 -25.16
CA THR A 287 -13.39 20.22 -23.97
C THR A 287 -14.24 19.74 -22.79
N PHE A 288 -13.66 19.80 -21.60
CA PHE A 288 -14.33 19.51 -20.34
C PHE A 288 -14.26 20.75 -19.44
N ASN A 289 -15.42 21.37 -19.19
CA ASN A 289 -15.53 22.48 -18.27
C ASN A 289 -15.79 21.97 -16.85
N ILE A 290 -14.94 22.37 -15.90
CA ILE A 290 -15.07 22.03 -14.47
C ILE A 290 -15.01 23.31 -13.65
N GLY A 291 -16.14 23.68 -13.04
CA GLY A 291 -16.24 24.85 -12.16
C GLY A 291 -15.93 26.18 -12.85
N GLY A 292 -16.14 26.28 -14.16
CA GLY A 292 -15.87 27.46 -14.99
C GLY A 292 -14.53 27.43 -15.72
N GLU A 293 -13.64 26.49 -15.41
CA GLU A 293 -12.38 26.28 -16.12
C GLU A 293 -12.58 25.31 -17.28
N GLU A 294 -12.19 25.71 -18.49
CA GLU A 294 -12.30 24.88 -19.69
C GLU A 294 -10.96 24.19 -19.99
N LEU A 295 -10.97 22.86 -19.96
CA LEU A 295 -9.81 22.01 -20.17
C LEU A 295 -10.00 21.21 -21.47
N ASP A 296 -8.95 21.10 -22.28
CA ASP A 296 -8.96 20.17 -23.40
C ASP A 296 -8.79 18.73 -22.90
N TYR A 297 -9.50 17.77 -23.51
CA TYR A 297 -9.30 16.35 -23.27
C TYR A 297 -9.14 15.55 -24.56
N SER A 298 -8.47 14.41 -24.42
CA SER A 298 -8.23 13.41 -25.43
C SER A 298 -8.38 12.00 -24.85
N GLN A 299 -8.30 11.00 -25.72
CA GLN A 299 -8.37 9.60 -25.32
C GLN A 299 -7.30 9.26 -24.27
N GLY A 300 -7.74 8.69 -23.15
CA GLY A 300 -6.90 8.28 -22.03
C GLY A 300 -6.83 9.30 -20.90
N ASP A 301 -7.37 10.50 -21.09
CA ASP A 301 -7.37 11.53 -20.05
C ASP A 301 -8.38 11.22 -18.94
N ALA A 302 -8.01 11.58 -17.71
CA ALA A 302 -8.83 11.39 -16.52
C ALA A 302 -8.93 12.68 -15.72
N PHE A 303 -10.12 12.97 -15.19
CA PHE A 303 -10.38 14.19 -14.41
C PHE A 303 -11.17 13.87 -13.14
N LEU A 304 -10.71 14.36 -12.00
CA LEU A 304 -11.39 14.29 -10.72
C LEU A 304 -12.23 15.55 -10.51
N VAL A 305 -13.54 15.38 -10.39
CA VAL A 305 -14.48 16.46 -10.14
C VAL A 305 -14.97 16.39 -8.70
N LYS A 306 -14.68 17.42 -7.92
CA LYS A 306 -15.11 17.53 -6.52
C LYS A 306 -16.62 17.84 -6.40
N PRO A 307 -17.24 17.57 -5.23
CA PRO A 307 -18.64 17.90 -4.98
C PRO A 307 -18.94 19.39 -5.23
N TYR A 308 -20.19 19.68 -5.60
CA TYR A 308 -20.72 21.02 -5.92
C TYR A 308 -20.08 21.72 -7.13
N LYS A 309 -19.05 21.16 -7.77
CA LYS A 309 -18.47 21.73 -8.98
C LYS A 309 -19.39 21.46 -10.16
N LEU A 310 -19.80 22.52 -10.85
CA LEU A 310 -20.53 22.37 -12.09
C LEU A 310 -19.61 21.77 -13.15
N ARG A 311 -20.12 20.86 -13.98
CA ARG A 311 -19.33 20.23 -15.02
C ARG A 311 -20.10 20.09 -16.33
N ARG A 312 -19.40 20.18 -17.45
CA ARG A 312 -19.96 19.97 -18.78
C ARG A 312 -18.91 19.50 -19.76
N ILE A 313 -19.18 18.41 -20.47
CA ILE A 313 -18.34 17.89 -21.54
C ILE A 313 -18.91 18.39 -22.88
N ALA A 314 -18.07 18.95 -23.74
CA ALA A 314 -18.39 19.24 -25.13
C ALA A 314 -17.51 18.38 -26.05
N ALA A 315 -18.14 17.50 -26.83
CA ALA A 315 -17.43 16.50 -27.62
C ALA A 315 -17.07 17.04 -29.01
N GLY A 316 -15.77 17.14 -29.31
CA GLY A 316 -15.26 17.51 -30.64
C GLY A 316 -15.28 16.34 -31.63
N GLU A 317 -15.29 15.11 -31.10
CA GLU A 317 -15.44 13.83 -31.80
C GLU A 317 -16.43 12.92 -31.06
N GLU A 318 -16.69 11.71 -31.57
CA GLU A 318 -17.48 10.74 -30.80
C GLU A 318 -16.67 10.31 -29.58
N THR A 319 -17.25 10.48 -28.39
CA THR A 319 -16.55 10.33 -27.12
C THR A 319 -17.22 9.25 -26.27
N GLU A 320 -16.44 8.29 -25.77
CA GLU A 320 -16.87 7.34 -24.74
C GLU A 320 -16.20 7.72 -23.42
N VAL A 321 -17.00 7.94 -22.38
CA VAL A 321 -16.53 8.35 -21.07
C VAL A 321 -17.04 7.40 -19.99
N VAL A 322 -16.13 6.96 -19.13
CA VAL A 322 -16.42 6.17 -17.94
C VAL A 322 -16.39 7.11 -16.74
N VAL A 323 -17.47 7.11 -15.95
CA VAL A 323 -17.58 7.93 -14.75
C VAL A 323 -17.67 7.02 -13.53
N ALA A 324 -16.71 7.18 -12.62
CA ALA A 324 -16.68 6.48 -11.33
C ALA A 324 -17.05 7.44 -10.20
N GLY A 325 -17.90 7.02 -9.27
CA GLY A 325 -18.39 7.85 -8.17
C GLY A 325 -19.73 8.54 -8.43
N ALA A 326 -20.39 8.23 -9.56
CA ALA A 326 -21.69 8.79 -9.86
C ALA A 326 -22.74 8.26 -8.85
N PRO A 327 -23.64 9.12 -8.31
CA PRO A 327 -24.63 8.70 -7.33
C PRO A 327 -25.64 7.70 -7.92
N VAL A 328 -26.12 6.79 -7.09
CA VAL A 328 -27.16 5.82 -7.47
C VAL A 328 -28.55 6.49 -7.35
N GLY A 329 -28.96 7.26 -8.36
CA GLY A 329 -30.28 7.94 -8.42
C GLY A 329 -30.26 9.35 -9.01
N ASP A 330 -31.43 9.99 -9.14
CA ASP A 330 -31.57 11.35 -9.71
C ASP A 330 -31.25 12.45 -8.68
N GLU A 331 -29.95 12.71 -8.45
CA GLU A 331 -29.47 13.83 -7.62
C GLU A 331 -28.60 14.83 -8.42
N ALA A 332 -28.98 15.16 -9.65
CA ALA A 332 -28.32 16.18 -10.45
C ALA A 332 -29.04 17.54 -10.34
N GLU A 333 -28.32 18.59 -9.93
CA GLU A 333 -28.82 19.97 -10.03
C GLU A 333 -28.24 20.67 -11.27
N GLU A 334 -29.10 21.28 -12.09
CA GLU A 334 -28.71 22.04 -13.28
C GLU A 334 -28.37 23.50 -12.94
N GLY A 335 -27.37 24.07 -13.61
CA GLY A 335 -26.95 25.45 -13.39
C GLY A 335 -26.23 26.07 -14.59
N ASN A 336 -26.09 27.40 -14.58
CA ASN A 336 -25.25 28.10 -15.55
C ASN A 336 -23.78 27.89 -15.21
N LEU A 337 -22.96 27.63 -16.23
CA LEU A 337 -21.49 27.53 -16.13
C LEU A 337 -20.85 28.87 -15.81
#